data_AF-A0A919BD76-F1
#
_entry.id   AF-A0A919BD76-F1
#
_cell.length_a   1.000
_cell.length_b   1.000
_cell.length_c   1.000
_cell.angle_alpha   90.00
_cell.angle_beta   90.00
_cell.angle_gamma   90.00
#
_symmetry.space_group_name_H-M   'P 1'
#
loop_
_entity.id
_entity.type
_entity.pdbx_description
1 polymer ?
#
loop_
_entity_poly.entity_id
_entity_poly.type
_entity_poly.pdbx_seq_one_letter_code
_entity_poly.pdbx_strand_id
1 'polypeptide(L)'
;MEAERLVQAGLRGLAESGTAHDIVAEAWQARALAQAIGSHLALCGPLELRGEARGLSEAGEYPAWGAAGPRAARLTGVGDPRSALTALGELLTEVGVALVGVASVTDDEGLYWQCMEAIDAADEAGDRVRGMLRRLDVREQVRPRPPDPPRPRTTIPRQERNPAQDQAQAQDQSRQRNQAPEHDRERDRARDR
;
A
#
# COMPACT_ATOMS: atom_id res chain seq x y z
N MET A 1 3.95 14.27 5.32
CA MET A 1 5.30 14.64 4.85
C MET A 1 5.24 15.92 4.02
N GLU A 2 6.36 16.55 3.67
CA GLU A 2 6.35 17.83 2.93
C GLU A 2 5.76 17.70 1.52
N ALA A 3 6.16 16.67 0.75
CA ALA A 3 5.61 16.39 -0.57
C ALA A 3 4.09 16.26 -0.57
N GLU A 4 3.53 15.45 0.35
CA GLU A 4 2.08 15.28 0.52
C GLU A 4 1.38 16.60 0.86
N ARG A 5 1.99 17.47 1.69
CA ARG A 5 1.39 18.77 2.02
C ARG A 5 1.30 19.66 0.77
N LEU A 6 2.31 19.61 -0.10
CA LEU A 6 2.28 20.34 -1.37
C LEU A 6 1.25 19.76 -2.34
N VAL A 7 1.10 18.43 -2.39
CA VAL A 7 0.04 17.77 -3.16
C VAL A 7 -1.34 18.21 -2.67
N GLN A 8 -1.57 18.18 -1.35
CA GLN A 8 -2.82 18.59 -0.74
C GLN A 8 -3.10 20.10 -0.94
N ALA A 9 -2.06 20.93 -1.01
CA ALA A 9 -2.20 22.32 -1.40
C ALA A 9 -2.63 22.47 -2.88
N GLY A 10 -2.12 21.61 -3.77
CA GLY A 10 -2.54 21.54 -5.17
C GLY A 10 -4.00 21.12 -5.32
N LEU A 11 -4.43 20.06 -4.64
CA LEU A 11 -5.82 19.61 -4.65
C LEU A 11 -6.77 20.72 -4.17
N ARG A 12 -6.37 21.43 -3.11
CA ARG A 12 -7.15 22.54 -2.57
C ARG A 12 -7.19 23.73 -3.54
N GLY A 13 -6.06 24.10 -4.13
CA GLY A 13 -5.98 25.17 -5.13
C GLY A 13 -6.86 24.87 -6.36
N LEU A 14 -6.87 23.62 -6.80
CA LEU A 14 -7.77 23.18 -7.87
C LEU A 14 -9.25 23.30 -7.48
N ALA A 15 -9.62 22.87 -6.27
CA ALA A 15 -11.00 22.99 -5.77
C ALA A 15 -11.44 24.45 -5.54
N GLU A 16 -10.50 25.34 -5.24
CA GLU A 16 -10.74 26.77 -5.03
C GLU A 16 -10.64 27.59 -6.32
N SER A 17 -10.27 26.98 -7.45
CA SER A 17 -10.11 27.66 -8.74
C SER A 17 -11.44 28.23 -9.24
N GLY A 18 -11.48 29.54 -9.49
CA GLY A 18 -12.68 30.24 -9.92
C GLY A 18 -12.80 30.41 -11.44
N THR A 19 -11.70 30.23 -12.16
CA THR A 19 -11.63 30.42 -13.62
C THR A 19 -10.89 29.29 -14.32
N ALA A 20 -11.12 29.17 -15.63
CA ALA A 20 -10.37 28.23 -16.47
C ALA A 20 -8.85 28.47 -16.43
N HIS A 21 -8.43 29.74 -16.36
CA HIS A 21 -7.01 30.10 -16.26
C HIS A 21 -6.41 29.67 -14.92
N ASP A 22 -7.17 29.73 -13.83
CA ASP A 22 -6.72 29.23 -12.52
C ASP A 22 -6.49 27.71 -12.57
N ILE A 23 -7.40 26.96 -13.21
CA ILE A 23 -7.27 25.51 -13.38
C ILE A 23 -6.01 25.16 -14.19
N VAL A 24 -5.76 25.86 -15.30
CA VAL A 24 -4.53 25.68 -16.10
C VAL A 24 -3.28 26.03 -15.27
N ALA A 25 -3.31 27.11 -14.48
CA ALA A 25 -2.21 27.47 -13.61
C ALA A 25 -1.93 26.39 -12.54
N GLU A 26 -2.98 25.83 -11.93
CA GLU A 26 -2.85 24.73 -10.96
C GLU A 26 -2.33 23.44 -11.62
N ALA A 27 -2.69 23.18 -12.88
CA ALA A 27 -2.13 22.06 -13.64
C ALA A 27 -0.61 22.20 -13.83
N TRP A 28 -0.12 23.39 -14.21
CA TRP A 28 1.31 23.65 -14.31
C TRP A 28 2.02 23.54 -12.96
N GLN A 29 1.35 23.93 -11.86
CA GLN A 29 1.90 23.75 -10.52
C GLN A 29 2.01 22.27 -10.13
N ALA A 30 1.02 21.45 -10.49
CA ALA A 30 1.06 20.00 -10.28
C ALA A 30 2.19 19.34 -11.08
N ARG A 31 2.38 19.77 -12.34
CA ARG A 31 3.53 19.38 -13.17
C ARG A 31 4.85 19.78 -12.52
N ALA A 32 4.92 20.97 -11.93
CA ALA A 32 6.10 21.43 -11.22
C ALA A 32 6.45 20.57 -10.02
N LEU A 33 5.43 20.21 -9.25
CA LEU A 33 5.59 19.33 -8.10
C LEU A 33 6.03 17.92 -8.53
N ALA A 34 5.49 17.39 -9.62
CA ALA A 34 5.87 16.11 -10.17
C ALA A 34 7.36 16.06 -10.54
N GLN A 35 7.88 17.09 -11.23
CA GLN A 35 9.30 17.16 -11.56
C GLN A 35 10.18 17.28 -10.32
N ALA A 36 9.80 18.10 -9.34
CA ALA A 36 10.57 18.25 -8.11
C ALA A 36 10.64 16.93 -7.31
N ILE A 37 9.52 16.20 -7.20
CA ILE A 37 9.49 14.86 -6.60
C ILE A 37 10.38 13.90 -7.40
N GLY A 38 10.29 13.91 -8.73
CA GLY A 38 11.15 13.14 -9.63
C GLY A 38 12.64 13.41 -9.39
N SER A 39 13.05 14.67 -9.31
CA SER A 39 14.42 15.09 -9.03
C SER A 39 14.92 14.56 -7.69
N HIS A 40 14.11 14.68 -6.63
CA HIS A 40 14.46 14.15 -5.31
C HIS A 40 14.59 12.62 -5.32
N LEU A 41 13.70 11.91 -6.01
CA LEU A 41 13.75 10.45 -6.09
C LEU A 41 14.91 9.96 -6.99
N ALA A 42 15.28 10.71 -8.03
CA ALA A 42 16.43 10.40 -8.86
C ALA A 42 17.75 10.52 -8.09
N LEU A 43 17.86 11.52 -7.21
CA LEU A 43 19.05 11.78 -6.39
C LEU A 43 19.12 10.88 -5.14
N CYS A 44 18.06 10.88 -4.34
CA CYS A 44 18.03 10.31 -3.00
C CYS A 44 17.12 9.08 -2.86
N GLY A 45 16.32 8.77 -3.88
CA GLY A 45 15.35 7.68 -3.84
C GLY A 45 15.95 6.29 -4.05
N PRO A 46 15.11 5.24 -3.91
CA PRO A 46 15.49 3.85 -4.18
C PRO A 46 16.07 3.68 -5.60
N LEU A 47 17.09 2.81 -5.73
CA LEU A 47 17.80 2.62 -7.00
C LEU A 47 16.87 2.20 -8.13
N GLU A 48 15.86 1.40 -7.82
CA GLU A 48 14.88 0.87 -8.76
C GLU A 48 14.01 1.97 -9.38
N LEU A 49 13.88 3.12 -8.70
CA LEU A 49 13.09 4.25 -9.18
C LEU A 49 13.88 5.24 -10.00
N ARG A 50 15.22 5.27 -9.89
CA ARG A 50 16.04 6.38 -10.43
C ARG A 50 15.85 6.63 -11.93
N GLY A 51 15.69 5.57 -12.73
CA GLY A 51 15.45 5.72 -14.17
C GLY A 51 14.13 6.42 -14.48
N GLU A 52 13.04 5.97 -13.87
CA GLU A 52 11.71 6.58 -14.04
C GLU A 52 11.65 7.98 -13.41
N ALA A 53 12.28 8.15 -12.25
CA ALA A 53 12.34 9.41 -11.51
C ALA A 53 13.09 10.49 -12.31
N ARG A 54 14.16 10.10 -13.01
CA ARG A 54 14.89 10.99 -13.92
C ARG A 54 14.00 11.40 -15.09
N GLY A 55 13.32 10.46 -15.71
CA GLY A 55 12.35 10.78 -16.76
C GLY A 55 11.22 11.69 -16.28
N LEU A 56 10.74 11.51 -15.04
CA LEU A 56 9.75 12.39 -14.43
C LEU A 56 10.29 13.81 -14.19
N SER A 57 11.57 13.94 -13.81
CA SER A 57 12.24 15.23 -13.61
C SER A 57 12.51 16.01 -14.89
N GLU A 58 12.66 15.32 -16.03
CA GLU A 58 13.05 15.93 -17.30
C GLU A 58 11.86 16.31 -18.20
N ALA A 59 10.63 15.91 -17.85
CA ALA A 59 9.51 15.91 -18.80
C ALA A 59 8.86 17.30 -19.10
N GLY A 60 9.62 18.40 -19.13
CA GLY A 60 9.21 19.60 -19.87
C GLY A 60 9.40 20.96 -19.19
N GLU A 61 9.30 22.01 -19.99
CA GLU A 61 9.36 23.41 -19.56
C GLU A 61 7.98 23.91 -19.10
N TYR A 62 7.97 24.97 -18.31
CA TYR A 62 6.77 25.60 -17.78
C TYR A 62 6.51 26.93 -18.49
N PRO A 63 5.25 27.43 -18.50
CA PRO A 63 5.03 28.84 -18.70
C PRO A 63 5.83 29.66 -17.67
N ALA A 64 6.29 30.84 -18.06
CA ALA A 64 7.15 31.69 -17.23
C ALA A 64 6.49 31.95 -15.87
N TRP A 65 7.10 31.41 -14.80
CA TRP A 65 6.66 31.66 -13.44
C TRP A 65 6.91 33.13 -13.06
N GLY A 66 5.98 33.74 -12.32
CA GLY A 66 6.23 35.03 -11.67
C GLY A 66 7.32 34.94 -10.60
N ALA A 67 7.65 36.07 -9.96
CA ALA A 67 8.73 36.16 -8.96
C ALA A 67 8.64 35.17 -7.78
N ALA A 68 7.45 34.64 -7.49
CA ALA A 68 7.24 33.63 -6.44
C ALA A 68 7.67 32.20 -6.85
N GLY A 69 7.83 31.93 -8.15
CA GLY A 69 8.13 30.58 -8.65
C GLY A 69 7.02 29.56 -8.43
N PRO A 70 7.24 28.28 -8.78
CA PRO A 70 6.32 27.20 -8.48
C PRO A 70 6.32 26.85 -6.99
N ARG A 71 5.19 26.42 -6.45
CA ARG A 71 5.06 25.89 -5.08
C ARG A 71 6.02 24.72 -4.82
N ALA A 72 6.36 23.99 -5.88
CA ALA A 72 7.33 22.91 -5.87
C ALA A 72 8.74 23.32 -5.40
N ALA A 73 9.11 24.60 -5.55
CA ALA A 73 10.40 25.11 -5.06
C ALA A 73 10.53 25.05 -3.52
N ARG A 74 9.41 24.87 -2.81
CA ARG A 74 9.39 24.67 -1.36
C ARG A 74 9.70 23.24 -0.94
N LEU A 75 9.76 22.29 -1.87
CA LEU A 75 10.06 20.89 -1.56
C LEU A 75 11.54 20.76 -1.18
N THR A 76 11.78 20.26 0.03
CA THR A 76 13.14 19.99 0.55
C THR A 76 13.45 18.49 0.60
N GLY A 77 12.43 17.63 0.56
CA GLY A 77 12.63 16.19 0.49
C GLY A 77 11.35 15.37 0.35
N VAL A 78 11.55 14.08 0.03
CA VAL A 78 10.50 13.07 -0.08
C VAL A 78 10.76 12.01 1.00
N GLY A 79 9.93 12.00 2.04
CA GLY A 79 10.09 11.09 3.19
C GLY A 79 9.71 9.65 2.88
N ASP A 80 8.47 9.44 2.40
CA ASP A 80 7.94 8.17 1.93
C ASP A 80 7.66 8.28 0.43
N PRO A 81 8.50 7.67 -0.41
CA PRO A 81 8.27 7.65 -1.85
C PRO A 81 6.91 7.08 -2.25
N ARG A 82 6.41 6.04 -1.56
CA ARG A 82 5.15 5.40 -1.94
C ARG A 82 3.98 6.34 -1.72
N SER A 83 3.85 6.85 -0.49
CA SER A 83 2.77 7.79 -0.12
C SER A 83 2.81 9.07 -0.96
N ALA A 84 4.00 9.64 -1.18
CA ALA A 84 4.15 10.83 -2.03
C ALA A 84 3.74 10.57 -3.50
N LEU A 85 4.12 9.44 -4.07
CA LEU A 85 3.76 9.07 -5.44
C LEU A 85 2.26 8.75 -5.58
N THR A 86 1.65 8.09 -4.60
CA THR A 86 0.21 7.84 -4.59
C THR A 86 -0.56 9.16 -4.56
N ALA A 87 -0.22 10.06 -3.62
CA ALA A 87 -0.87 11.35 -3.52
C ALA A 87 -0.67 12.19 -4.79
N LEU A 88 0.54 12.18 -5.38
CA LEU A 88 0.79 12.85 -6.64
C LEU A 88 -0.08 12.29 -7.79
N GLY A 89 -0.24 10.97 -7.86
CA GLY A 89 -1.10 10.33 -8.86
C GLY A 89 -2.57 10.74 -8.74
N GLU A 90 -3.08 10.91 -7.52
CA GLU A 90 -4.42 11.45 -7.25
C GLU A 90 -4.55 12.89 -7.79
N LEU A 91 -3.60 13.77 -7.43
CA LEU A 91 -3.60 15.15 -7.93
C LEU A 91 -3.57 15.24 -9.46
N LEU A 92 -2.73 14.43 -10.12
CA LEU A 92 -2.64 14.42 -11.58
C LEU A 92 -3.95 13.98 -12.24
N THR A 93 -4.67 13.04 -11.60
CA THR A 93 -5.97 12.58 -12.08
C THR A 93 -7.01 13.70 -11.94
N GLU A 94 -7.08 14.36 -10.78
CA GLU A 94 -8.00 15.48 -10.56
C GLU A 94 -7.73 16.65 -11.51
N VAL A 95 -6.45 16.97 -11.74
CA VAL A 95 -6.04 17.99 -12.72
C VAL A 95 -6.51 17.61 -14.12
N GLY A 96 -6.30 16.36 -14.56
CA GLY A 96 -6.75 15.89 -15.87
C GLY A 96 -8.25 16.02 -16.05
N VAL A 97 -9.04 15.60 -15.05
CA VAL A 97 -10.50 15.75 -15.07
C VAL A 97 -10.92 17.22 -15.17
N ALA A 98 -10.30 18.11 -14.39
CA ALA A 98 -10.62 19.53 -14.43
C ALA A 98 -10.29 20.18 -15.78
N LEU A 99 -9.13 19.84 -16.37
CA LEU A 99 -8.72 20.35 -17.68
C LEU A 99 -9.63 19.88 -18.81
N VAL A 100 -10.08 18.62 -18.79
CA VAL A 100 -11.09 18.12 -19.75
C VAL A 100 -12.38 18.93 -19.62
N GLY A 101 -12.79 19.25 -18.40
CA GLY A 101 -13.94 20.12 -18.14
C GLY A 101 -13.80 21.50 -18.79
N VAL A 102 -12.64 22.15 -18.62
CA VAL A 102 -12.33 23.46 -19.24
C VAL A 102 -12.31 23.35 -20.76
N ALA A 103 -11.58 22.38 -21.31
CA ALA A 103 -11.45 22.19 -22.76
C ALA A 103 -12.81 21.92 -23.44
N SER A 104 -13.74 21.30 -22.73
CA SER A 104 -15.08 20.96 -23.24
C SER A 104 -16.01 22.16 -23.40
N VAL A 105 -15.74 23.27 -22.72
CA VAL A 105 -16.65 24.45 -22.65
C VAL A 105 -16.00 25.74 -23.12
N THR A 106 -14.69 25.75 -23.37
CA THR A 106 -13.98 26.93 -23.85
C THR A 106 -14.22 27.14 -25.34
N ASP A 107 -14.59 28.37 -25.72
CA ASP A 107 -14.61 28.82 -27.12
C ASP A 107 -13.28 29.50 -27.53
N ASP A 108 -12.34 29.67 -26.58
CA ASP A 108 -11.00 30.20 -26.82
C ASP A 108 -10.06 29.08 -27.28
N GLU A 109 -9.63 29.17 -28.54
CA GLU A 109 -8.74 28.21 -29.20
C GLU A 109 -7.36 28.12 -28.52
N GLY A 110 -6.84 29.24 -28.02
CA GLY A 110 -5.56 29.28 -27.31
C GLY A 110 -5.65 28.58 -25.96
N LEU A 111 -6.75 28.79 -25.23
CA LEU A 111 -7.01 28.11 -23.97
C LEU A 111 -7.27 26.62 -24.17
N TYR A 112 -7.98 26.23 -25.24
CA TYR A 112 -8.17 24.84 -25.62
C TYR A 112 -6.82 24.14 -25.83
N TRP A 113 -5.93 24.74 -26.63
CA TRP A 113 -4.61 24.15 -26.90
C TRP A 113 -3.76 24.02 -25.63
N GLN A 114 -3.75 25.04 -24.78
CA GLN A 114 -3.08 24.98 -23.47
C GLN A 114 -3.62 23.85 -22.60
N CYS A 115 -4.94 23.59 -22.62
CA CYS A 115 -5.52 22.46 -21.90
C CYS A 115 -5.02 21.12 -22.47
N MET A 116 -4.95 20.97 -23.80
CA MET A 116 -4.44 19.74 -24.43
C MET A 116 -2.99 19.46 -24.05
N GLU A 117 -2.13 20.48 -24.07
CA GLU A 117 -0.73 20.36 -23.64
C GLU A 117 -0.62 20.00 -22.15
N ALA A 118 -1.45 20.61 -21.31
CA ALA A 118 -1.46 20.33 -19.87
C ALA A 118 -2.00 18.92 -19.57
N ILE A 119 -2.99 18.42 -20.31
CA ILE A 119 -3.53 17.05 -20.19
C ILE A 119 -2.45 16.04 -20.57
N ASP A 120 -1.81 16.19 -21.73
CA ASP A 120 -0.75 15.28 -22.19
C ASP A 120 0.40 15.23 -21.17
N ALA A 121 0.82 16.39 -20.66
CA ALA A 121 1.86 16.47 -19.64
C ALA A 121 1.46 15.84 -18.30
N ALA A 122 0.17 15.91 -17.91
CA ALA A 122 -0.35 15.27 -16.71
C ALA A 122 -0.44 13.74 -16.87
N ASP A 123 -0.88 13.26 -18.04
CA ASP A 123 -0.97 11.84 -18.35
C ASP A 123 0.42 11.19 -18.42
N GLU A 124 1.39 11.83 -19.08
CA GLU A 124 2.77 11.34 -19.12
C GLU A 124 3.37 11.25 -17.71
N ALA A 125 3.17 12.29 -16.88
CA ALA A 125 3.60 12.27 -15.49
C ALA A 125 2.90 11.15 -14.69
N GLY A 126 1.60 10.96 -14.92
CA GLY A 126 0.79 9.92 -14.29
C GLY A 126 1.28 8.51 -14.64
N ASP A 127 1.62 8.25 -15.89
CA ASP A 127 2.15 6.97 -16.35
C ASP A 127 3.50 6.65 -15.72
N ARG A 128 4.39 7.64 -15.59
CA ARG A 128 5.67 7.50 -14.89
C ARG A 128 5.47 7.23 -13.39
N VAL A 129 4.55 7.94 -12.74
CA VAL A 129 4.17 7.70 -11.34
C VAL A 129 3.66 6.27 -11.14
N ARG A 130 2.73 5.82 -11.99
CA ARG A 130 2.22 4.44 -11.97
C ARG A 130 3.34 3.43 -12.20
N GLY A 131 4.28 3.72 -13.09
CA GLY A 131 5.49 2.92 -13.32
C GLY A 131 6.35 2.76 -12.07
N MET A 132 6.61 3.85 -11.35
CA MET A 132 7.37 3.83 -10.10
C MET A 132 6.66 3.07 -8.98
N LEU A 133 5.35 3.26 -8.82
CA LEU A 133 4.55 2.52 -7.83
C LEU A 133 4.61 1.00 -8.08
N ARG A 134 4.46 0.56 -9.34
CA ARG A 134 4.61 -0.86 -9.71
C ARG A 134 5.99 -1.41 -9.34
N ARG A 135 7.06 -0.65 -9.52
CA ARG A 135 8.43 -1.07 -9.16
C ARG A 135 8.60 -1.19 -7.64
N LEU A 136 7.98 -0.31 -6.85
CA LEU A 136 7.95 -0.43 -5.39
C LEU A 136 7.21 -1.70 -4.94
N ASP A 137 6.07 -2.01 -5.56
CA ASP A 137 5.30 -3.24 -5.27
C ASP A 137 6.13 -4.51 -5.54
N VAL A 138 6.81 -4.57 -6.68
CA VAL A 138 7.66 -5.72 -7.04
C VAL A 138 8.79 -5.89 -6.03
N ARG A 139 9.43 -4.80 -5.60
CA ARG A 139 10.50 -4.84 -4.60
C ARG A 139 10.01 -5.35 -3.25
N GLU A 140 8.82 -4.93 -2.82
CA GLU A 140 8.22 -5.38 -1.57
C GLU A 140 7.90 -6.88 -1.59
N GLN A 141 7.44 -7.40 -2.73
CA GLN A 141 7.16 -8.83 -2.93
C GLN A 141 8.42 -9.70 -2.96
N VAL A 142 9.52 -9.19 -3.53
CA VAL A 142 10.80 -9.90 -3.60
C VAL A 142 11.54 -9.89 -2.26
N ARG A 143 11.19 -8.97 -1.34
CA ARG A 143 11.80 -8.92 0.00
C ARG A 143 11.43 -10.21 0.75
N PRO A 144 12.41 -11.07 1.11
CA PRO A 144 12.11 -12.32 1.80
C PRO A 144 11.40 -12.02 3.12
N ARG A 145 10.27 -12.70 3.35
CA ARG A 145 9.56 -12.68 4.63
C ARG A 145 10.59 -13.01 5.73
N PRO A 146 10.69 -12.21 6.81
CA PRO A 146 11.54 -12.55 7.94
C PRO A 146 11.25 -13.98 8.37
N PRO A 147 12.27 -14.81 8.64
CA PRO A 147 12.02 -16.15 9.15
C PRO A 147 11.14 -16.04 10.40
N ASP A 148 10.09 -16.86 10.46
CA ASP A 148 9.19 -16.88 11.61
C ASP A 148 10.05 -17.00 12.89
N PRO A 149 9.77 -16.20 13.94
CA PRO A 149 10.47 -16.36 15.19
C PRO A 149 10.35 -17.82 15.63
N PRO A 150 11.42 -18.44 16.15
CA PRO A 150 11.38 -19.83 16.57
C PRO A 150 10.19 -19.99 17.51
N ARG A 151 9.23 -20.84 17.10
CA ARG A 151 8.07 -21.15 17.93
C ARG A 151 8.60 -21.47 19.32
N PRO A 152 8.12 -20.80 20.39
CA PRO A 152 8.54 -21.16 21.73
C PRO A 152 8.35 -22.66 21.85
N ARG A 153 9.44 -23.39 22.12
CA ARG A 153 9.34 -24.80 22.45
C ARG A 153 8.43 -24.84 23.65
N THR A 154 7.18 -25.26 23.45
CA THR A 154 6.30 -25.64 24.54
C THR A 154 6.99 -26.81 25.21
N THR A 155 7.81 -26.51 26.20
CA THR A 155 8.17 -27.48 27.22
C THR A 155 6.84 -27.85 27.85
N ILE A 156 6.24 -28.93 27.34
CA ILE A 156 5.17 -29.63 28.03
C ILE A 156 5.75 -29.88 29.42
N PRO A 157 5.15 -29.34 30.50
CA PRO A 157 5.60 -29.63 31.84
C PRO A 157 5.59 -31.14 31.96
N ARG A 158 6.75 -31.73 32.23
CA ARG A 158 6.84 -33.16 32.53
C ARG A 158 6.06 -33.32 33.83
N GLN A 159 4.79 -33.67 33.70
CA GLN A 159 3.89 -33.94 34.82
C GLN A 159 4.59 -35.00 35.65
N GLU A 160 5.11 -34.59 36.81
CA GLU A 160 5.71 -35.50 37.78
C GLU A 160 4.63 -36.52 38.11
N ARG A 161 4.80 -37.73 37.57
CA ARG A 161 3.90 -38.84 37.77
C ARG A 161 3.96 -39.15 39.26
N ASN A 162 2.90 -38.77 39.98
CA ASN A 162 2.80 -38.97 41.41
C ASN A 162 2.51 -40.46 41.65
N PRO A 163 3.44 -41.26 42.21
CA PRO A 163 3.31 -42.72 42.29
C PRO A 163 2.13 -43.17 43.18
N ALA A 164 1.54 -42.26 43.95
CA ALA A 164 0.33 -42.52 44.74
C ALA A 164 -0.96 -42.61 43.89
N GLN A 165 -1.04 -41.92 42.74
CA GLN A 165 -2.24 -41.94 41.89
C GLN A 165 -2.35 -43.23 41.05
N ASP A 166 -1.22 -43.79 40.62
CA ASP A 166 -1.18 -45.06 39.87
C ASP A 166 -1.61 -46.26 40.74
N GLN A 167 -1.31 -46.23 42.05
CA GLN A 167 -1.72 -47.32 42.97
C GLN A 167 -3.22 -47.29 43.29
N ALA A 168 -3.82 -46.11 43.39
CA ALA A 168 -5.26 -45.98 43.63
C ALA A 168 -6.10 -46.47 42.43
N GLN A 169 -5.67 -46.17 41.19
CA GLN A 169 -6.35 -46.64 39.97
C GLN A 169 -6.18 -48.15 39.75
N ALA A 170 -5.03 -48.73 40.11
CA ALA A 170 -4.83 -50.18 40.02
C ALA A 170 -5.72 -50.95 41.01
N GLN A 171 -5.92 -50.44 42.22
CA GLN A 171 -6.79 -51.07 43.22
C GLN A 171 -8.27 -51.01 42.84
N ASP A 172 -8.72 -49.91 42.23
CA ASP A 172 -10.11 -49.75 41.80
C ASP A 172 -10.45 -50.64 40.59
N GLN A 173 -9.53 -50.77 39.63
CA GLN A 173 -9.69 -51.73 38.51
C GLN A 173 -9.68 -53.19 38.97
N SER A 174 -8.89 -53.53 40.00
CA SER A 174 -8.86 -54.87 40.59
C SER A 174 -10.18 -55.22 41.28
N ARG A 175 -10.83 -54.24 41.94
CA ARG A 175 -12.14 -54.42 42.58
C ARG A 175 -13.26 -54.61 41.57
N GLN A 176 -13.26 -53.84 40.48
CA GLN A 176 -14.28 -53.98 39.43
C GLN A 176 -14.15 -55.31 38.67
N ARG A 177 -12.93 -55.81 38.44
CA ARG A 177 -12.69 -57.09 37.74
C ARG A 177 -13.15 -58.32 38.53
N ASN A 178 -13.22 -58.22 39.85
CA ASN A 178 -13.71 -59.28 40.74
C ASN A 178 -15.22 -59.19 41.03
N GLN A 179 -15.94 -58.23 40.44
CA GLN A 179 -17.41 -58.11 40.52
C GLN A 179 -18.10 -58.48 39.19
N ALA A 180 -17.59 -59.48 38.47
CA ALA A 180 -18.34 -60.09 37.38
C ALA A 180 -19.32 -61.13 37.94
N PRO A 181 -20.65 -61.04 37.67
CA PRO A 181 -21.64 -61.96 38.22
C PRO A 181 -21.58 -63.34 37.54
N GLU A 182 -21.54 -64.41 38.35
CA GLU A 182 -21.65 -65.82 37.95
C GLU A 182 -23.06 -66.20 37.44
N HIS A 183 -23.52 -65.60 36.35
CA HIS A 183 -24.79 -65.96 35.71
C HIS A 183 -24.58 -66.35 34.24
N ASP A 184 -23.89 -67.48 34.00
CA ASP A 184 -24.00 -68.15 32.69
C ASP A 184 -23.55 -69.64 32.70
N ARG A 185 -23.77 -70.36 33.81
CA ARG A 185 -23.55 -71.82 33.87
C ARG A 185 -24.81 -72.67 33.63
N GLU A 186 -25.93 -72.07 33.25
CA GLU A 186 -27.22 -72.79 33.13
C GLU A 186 -27.70 -73.02 31.69
N ARG A 187 -26.94 -72.59 30.65
CA ARG A 187 -27.33 -72.81 29.24
C ARG A 187 -26.79 -74.10 28.59
N ASP A 188 -25.94 -74.88 29.26
CA ASP A 188 -25.33 -76.09 28.68
C ASP A 188 -26.08 -77.41 29.00
N ARG A 189 -27.21 -77.39 29.70
CA ARG A 189 -27.97 -78.62 30.05
C ARG A 189 -29.19 -78.92 29.16
N ALA A 190 -29.46 -78.15 28.11
CA ALA A 190 -30.67 -78.30 27.30
C ALA A 190 -30.43 -78.78 25.85
N ARG A 191 -29.29 -79.40 25.54
CA ARG A 191 -28.98 -79.91 24.18
C ARG A 191 -28.85 -81.44 24.04
N ASP A 192 -29.22 -82.20 25.06
CA ASP A 192 -29.29 -83.68 25.03
C ASP A 192 -30.70 -84.21 25.35
N ARG A 193 -31.71 -83.80 24.57
CA ARG A 193 -32.99 -84.51 24.44
C ARG A 193 -33.52 -84.44 23.02
#